data_AF-A0A2V7LE86-F1
#
_entry.id   AF-A0A2V7LE86-F1
#
_cell.length_a   1.000
_cell.length_b   1.000
_cell.length_c   1.000
_cell.angle_alpha   90.00
_cell.angle_beta   90.00
_cell.angle_gamma   90.00
#
_symmetry.space_group_name_H-M   'P 1'
#
loop_
_entity.id
_entity.type
_entity.pdbx_description
1 polymer ?
#
loop_
_entity_poly.entity_id
_entity_poly.type
_entity_poly.pdbx_seq_one_letter_code
_entity_poly.pdbx_strand_id
1 'polypeptide(L)' 'MLRSILGFALFAVLAWLGLKLVFSVLGGLIAVAMTVLWLAALGFIFYLVLRVLSPSTADKIREMIKGRPADA' A
#
# COMPACT_ATOMS: atom_id res chain seq x y z
N MET A 1 -21.00 -41.45 14.10
CA MET A 1 -19.90 -40.51 14.46
C MET A 1 -19.19 -39.94 13.23
N LEU A 2 -18.78 -40.77 12.25
CA LEU A 2 -18.15 -40.32 11.00
C LEU A 2 -18.96 -39.26 10.22
N ARG A 3 -20.29 -39.39 10.18
CA ARG A 3 -21.21 -38.42 9.55
C ARG A 3 -21.18 -37.02 10.20
N SER A 4 -20.94 -36.95 11.51
CA SER A 4 -20.81 -35.68 12.25
C SER A 4 -19.42 -35.07 12.07
N ILE A 5 -18.37 -35.89 12.05
CA ILE A 5 -17.00 -35.48 11.77
C ILE A 5 -16.88 -34.92 10.33
N LEU A 6 -17.50 -35.58 9.36
CA LEU A 6 -17.53 -35.12 7.96
C LEU A 6 -18.25 -33.77 7.81
N GLY A 7 -19.36 -33.55 8.53
CA GLY A 7 -20.06 -32.27 8.53
C GLY A 7 -19.21 -31.15 9.13
N PHE A 8 -18.53 -31.43 10.26
CA PHE A 8 -17.62 -30.46 10.88
C PHE A 8 -16.41 -30.16 10.00
N ALA A 9 -15.83 -31.18 9.35
CA ALA A 9 -14.72 -31.01 8.42
C ALA A 9 -15.10 -30.13 7.22
N LEU A 10 -16.28 -30.35 6.64
CA LEU A 10 -16.77 -29.52 5.54
C LEU A 10 -17.00 -28.07 5.98
N PHE A 11 -17.62 -27.86 7.15
CA PHE A 11 -17.82 -26.53 7.72
C PHE A 11 -16.48 -25.82 8.00
N ALA A 12 -15.51 -26.53 8.56
CA ALA A 12 -14.17 -26.00 8.83
C ALA A 12 -13.46 -25.56 7.54
N VAL A 13 -13.59 -26.34 6.45
CA VAL A 13 -13.04 -25.96 5.14
C VAL A 13 -13.72 -24.71 4.59
N LEU A 14 -15.04 -24.61 4.70
CA LEU A 14 -15.79 -23.43 4.25
C LEU A 14 -15.44 -22.18 5.07
N ALA A 15 -15.36 -22.31 6.41
CA ALA A 15 -14.95 -21.23 7.31
C ALA A 15 -13.51 -20.79 7.01
N TRP A 16 -12.60 -21.74 6.76
CA TRP A 16 -11.22 -21.45 6.39
C TRP A 16 -11.11 -20.70 5.06
N LEU A 17 -11.88 -21.11 4.05
CA LEU A 17 -11.95 -20.42 2.77
C LEU A 17 -12.52 -19.00 2.91
N GLY A 18 -13.58 -18.84 3.69
CA GLY A 18 -14.15 -17.52 4.00
C GLY A 18 -13.15 -16.61 4.70
N LEU A 19 -12.42 -17.15 5.69
CA LEU A 19 -11.39 -16.42 6.41
C LEU A 19 -10.24 -15.97 5.49
N LYS A 20 -9.77 -16.87 4.62
CA LYS A 20 -8.76 -16.53 3.60
C LYS A 20 -9.23 -15.42 2.68
N LEU A 21 -10.50 -15.43 2.26
CA LEU A 21 -11.03 -14.39 1.39
C LEU A 21 -11.01 -13.01 2.07
N VAL A 22 -11.46 -12.94 3.33
CA VAL A 22 -11.48 -11.70 4.11
C VAL A 22 -10.07 -11.16 4.32
N PHE A 23 -9.14 -12.02 4.77
CA PHE A 23 -7.74 -11.62 4.95
C PHE A 23 -7.03 -11.29 3.64
N SER A 24 -7.41 -11.91 2.52
CA SER A 24 -6.86 -11.58 1.21
C SER A 24 -7.24 -10.16 0.78
N VAL A 25 -8.48 -9.74 1.03
CA VAL A 25 -8.93 -8.38 0.69
C VAL A 25 -8.25 -7.36 1.60
N LEU A 26 -8.25 -7.59 2.91
CA LEU A 26 -7.57 -6.72 3.87
C LEU A 26 -6.06 -6.65 3.59
N GLY A 27 -5.43 -7.80 3.37
CA GLY A 27 -4.00 -7.90 3.02
C GLY A 27 -3.69 -7.22 1.69
N GLY A 28 -4.57 -7.34 0.69
CA GLY A 28 -4.44 -6.65 -0.59
C GLY A 28 -4.50 -5.13 -0.44
N LEU A 29 -5.46 -4.60 0.33
CA LEU A 29 -5.55 -3.16 0.61
C LEU A 29 -4.30 -2.64 1.34
N ILE A 30 -3.83 -3.37 2.36
CA ILE A 30 -2.60 -3.03 3.08
C ILE A 30 -1.40 -3.07 2.14
N ALA A 31 -1.29 -4.08 1.27
CA ALA A 31 -0.20 -4.20 0.31
C ALA A 31 -0.17 -3.01 -0.67
N VAL A 32 -1.33 -2.58 -1.17
CA VAL A 32 -1.44 -1.40 -2.02
C VAL A 32 -1.00 -0.15 -1.26
N ALA A 33 -1.52 0.06 -0.03
CA ALA A 33 -1.13 1.20 0.78
C ALA A 33 0.39 1.22 1.05
N MET A 34 0.97 0.08 1.41
CA MET A 34 2.42 -0.07 1.60
C MET A 34 3.21 0.19 0.32
N THR A 35 2.70 -0.23 -0.84
CA THR A 35 3.35 0.02 -2.13
C THR A 35 3.38 1.52 -2.44
N VAL A 36 2.28 2.23 -2.20
CA VAL A 36 2.22 3.69 -2.37
C VAL A 36 3.20 4.38 -1.41
N LEU A 37 3.22 3.97 -0.14
CA LEU A 37 4.17 4.49 0.85
C LEU A 37 5.63 4.22 0.45
N TRP A 38 5.93 3.04 -0.07
CA TRP A 38 7.26 2.67 -0.56
C TRP A 38 7.69 3.55 -1.73
N LEU A 39 6.81 3.77 -2.72
CA LEU A 39 7.08 4.66 -3.85
C LEU A 39 7.27 6.11 -3.40
N ALA A 40 6.46 6.58 -2.44
CA ALA A 40 6.62 7.91 -1.85
C ALA A 40 7.94 8.06 -1.11
N ALA A 41 8.34 7.05 -0.33
CA ALA A 41 9.63 7.01 0.35
C ALA A 41 10.80 7.05 -0.65
N LEU A 42 10.70 6.29 -1.74
CA LEU A 42 11.69 6.31 -2.80
C LEU A 42 11.80 7.69 -3.46
N GLY A 43 10.67 8.32 -3.80
CA GLY A 43 10.64 9.69 -4.33
C GLY A 43 11.25 10.70 -3.35
N PHE A 44 11.02 10.53 -2.05
CA PHE A 44 11.63 11.35 -1.01
C PHE A 44 13.15 11.15 -0.92
N ILE A 45 13.65 9.91 -1.01
CA ILE A 45 15.08 9.63 -1.04
C ILE A 45 15.72 10.30 -2.26
N PHE A 46 15.12 10.16 -3.45
CA PHE A 46 15.60 10.84 -4.65
C PHE A 46 15.63 12.37 -4.48
N TYR A 47 14.59 12.95 -3.87
CA TYR A 47 14.55 14.37 -3.55
C TYR A 47 15.69 14.78 -2.61
N LEU A 48 15.96 13.99 -1.56
CA LEU A 48 17.06 14.26 -0.63
C LEU A 48 18.42 14.20 -1.32
N VAL A 49 18.67 13.15 -2.12
CA VAL A 49 19.92 13.03 -2.89
C VAL A 49 20.09 14.21 -3.83
N LEU A 50 19.04 14.57 -4.57
CA LEU A 50 19.07 15.71 -5.48
C LEU A 50 19.25 17.03 -4.73
N ARG A 51 18.67 17.20 -3.54
CA ARG A 51 18.86 18.39 -2.70
C ARG A 51 20.26 18.52 -2.14
N VAL A 52 20.92 17.41 -1.81
CA VAL A 52 22.31 17.40 -1.36
C VAL A 52 23.27 17.73 -2.50
N LEU A 53 23.03 17.19 -3.70
CA LEU A 53 23.91 17.42 -4.86
C LEU A 53 23.64 18.76 -5.56
N SER A 54 22.39 19.17 -5.67
CA SER A 54 21.94 20.40 -6.34
C SER A 54 20.71 20.98 -5.65
N PRO A 55 20.89 21.83 -4.63
CA PRO A 55 19.76 22.44 -3.91
C PRO A 55 18.88 23.30 -4.83
N SER A 56 19.47 23.97 -5.82
CA SER A 56 18.74 24.82 -6.78
C SER A 56 17.80 24.03 -7.69
N THR A 57 18.17 22.80 -8.07
CA THR A 57 17.29 21.90 -8.83
C THR A 57 16.17 21.36 -7.94
N ALA A 58 16.47 21.04 -6.68
CA ALA A 58 15.47 20.56 -5.72
C ALA A 58 14.38 21.60 -5.45
N ASP A 59 14.77 22.87 -5.32
CA ASP A 59 13.82 23.96 -5.08
C ASP A 59 12.89 24.17 -6.29
N LYS A 60 13.40 24.13 -7.51
CA LYS A 60 12.58 24.19 -8.73
C LYS A 60 11.59 23.03 -8.85
N ILE A 61 12.03 21.80 -8.57
CA ILE A 61 11.14 20.62 -8.57
C ILE A 61 10.06 20.77 -7.51
N ARG A 62 10.41 21.25 -6.32
CA ARG A 62 9.45 21.49 -5.23
C ARG A 62 8.42 22.57 -5.61
N GLU A 63 8.85 23.65 -6.25
CA GLU A 63 7.93 24.69 -6.76
C GLU A 63 7.01 24.15 -7.84
N MET A 64 7.53 23.33 -8.76
CA MET A 64 6.75 22.72 -9.82
C MET A 64 5.69 21.73 -9.27
N ILE A 65 6.06 20.92 -8.28
CA ILE A 65 5.16 19.97 -7.62
C ILE A 65 4.12 20.66 -6.74
N LYS A 66 4.51 21.72 -6.01
CA LYS A 66 3.56 22.51 -5.21
C LYS A 66 2.49 23.19 -6.07
N GLY A 67 2.80 23.44 -7.35
CA GLY A 67 1.99 24.24 -8.24
C GLY A 67 1.99 25.71 -7.81
N ARG A 68 1.83 26.62 -8.79
CA ARG A 68 1.36 27.98 -8.51
C ARG A 68 -0.03 27.81 -7.86
N PRO A 69 -0.35 28.46 -6.73
CA PRO A 69 -1.76 28.53 -6.33
C PRO A 69 -2.52 29.04 -7.55
N ALA A 70 -3.55 28.31 -7.98
CA ALA A 70 -4.51 28.87 -8.89
C ALA A 70 -5.11 30.06 -8.14
N ASP A 71 -4.66 31.26 -8.51
CA ASP A 71 -5.09 32.51 -7.89
C ASP A 71 -6.63 32.53 -7.91
N ALA A 72 -7.22 32.52 -6.72
CA ALA A 72 -8.66 32.62 -6.49
C ALA A 72 -9.10 34.09 -6.51
#